data_AF-A0A1Q7BUG3-F1
#
_entry.id   AF-A0A1Q7BUG3-F1
#
_cell.length_a   1.000
_cell.length_b   1.000
_cell.length_c   1.000
_cell.angle_alpha   90.00
_cell.angle_beta   90.00
_cell.angle_gamma   90.00
#
_symmetry.space_group_name_H-M   'P 1'
#
loop_
_entity.id
_entity.type
_entity.pdbx_description
1 polymer ?
#
loop_
_entity_poly.entity_id
_entity_poly.type
_entity_poly.pdbx_seq_one_letter_code
_entity_poly.pdbx_strand_id
1 'polypeptide(L)'
;MGVSPKSVTPAVSTYLYGTSYQYAAANGMFAYMSVERPFLSTADFHSLGELAAQSADGQQIVEIGWTVDRGLNGDVNPHLFVFHWVDRIPSCYNGCGFVAYTPATIRPGAALPSGTTQFFAIQHYQGNWWVAYGSQWIGYFPDSLWSGRYTRTGLTQWFGEVSANSGAPCTDMGNGQFSSSGTAAAISTMGFYGGPAVSKTTYATHPAYYTAVSTNATSMRYGGPGAC
;
A
#
# COMPACT_ATOMS: atom_id res chain seq x y z
N MET A 1 -19.80 -43.68 13.57
CA MET A 1 -19.60 -42.92 12.32
C MET A 1 -18.67 -41.76 12.62
N GLY A 2 -17.38 -41.91 12.36
CA GLY A 2 -16.39 -40.86 12.59
C GLY A 2 -16.35 -39.92 11.38
N VAL A 3 -16.70 -38.65 11.60
CA VAL A 3 -16.48 -37.62 10.59
C VAL A 3 -15.00 -37.29 10.62
N SER A 4 -14.29 -37.64 9.55
CA SER A 4 -12.90 -37.23 9.36
C SER A 4 -12.84 -35.70 9.29
N PRO A 5 -11.92 -35.03 10.01
CA PRO A 5 -11.77 -33.59 9.87
C PRO A 5 -11.38 -33.28 8.42
N LYS A 6 -12.19 -32.47 7.74
CA LYS A 6 -11.83 -31.90 6.44
C LYS A 6 -10.53 -31.12 6.64
N SER A 7 -9.45 -31.60 6.02
CA SER A 7 -8.20 -30.86 5.90
C SER A 7 -8.50 -29.57 5.14
N VAL A 8 -8.55 -28.44 5.85
CA VAL A 8 -8.56 -27.11 5.23
C VAL A 8 -7.13 -26.85 4.81
N THR A 9 -6.86 -26.98 3.51
CA THR A 9 -5.63 -26.44 2.92
C THR A 9 -5.57 -24.96 3.29
N PRO A 10 -4.47 -24.44 3.85
CA PRO A 10 -4.34 -23.01 4.07
C PRO A 10 -4.58 -22.32 2.73
N ALA A 11 -5.52 -21.37 2.68
CA ALA A 11 -5.74 -20.60 1.48
C ALA A 11 -4.44 -19.87 1.15
N VAL A 12 -3.82 -20.21 0.01
CA VAL A 12 -2.65 -19.49 -0.48
C VAL A 12 -3.16 -18.13 -0.97
N SER A 13 -2.73 -17.04 -0.33
CA SER A 13 -3.09 -15.72 -0.83
C SER A 13 -2.38 -15.45 -2.16
N THR A 14 -3.14 -14.97 -3.13
CA THR A 14 -2.64 -14.47 -4.40
C THR A 14 -2.66 -12.95 -4.36
N TYR A 15 -1.51 -12.34 -4.63
CA TYR A 15 -1.37 -10.88 -4.64
C TYR A 15 -1.26 -10.39 -6.08
N LEU A 16 -2.13 -9.45 -6.45
CA LEU A 16 -2.21 -8.87 -7.78
C LEU A 16 -2.00 -7.36 -7.68
N TYR A 17 -1.12 -6.82 -8.53
CA TYR A 17 -0.64 -5.45 -8.41
C TYR A 17 -0.92 -4.63 -9.67
N GLY A 18 -1.25 -3.36 -9.45
CA GLY A 18 -1.09 -2.28 -10.42
C GLY A 18 -0.10 -1.27 -9.85
N THR A 19 1.14 -1.27 -10.33
CA THR A 19 2.27 -0.65 -9.63
C THR A 19 3.08 0.30 -10.50
N SER A 20 3.61 1.35 -9.87
CA SER A 20 4.81 2.03 -10.32
C SER A 20 5.93 1.87 -9.28
N TYR A 21 7.14 1.61 -9.73
CA TYR A 21 8.29 1.51 -8.85
C TYR A 21 9.52 2.21 -9.43
N GLN A 22 10.46 2.53 -8.55
CA GLN A 22 11.78 3.04 -8.91
C GLN A 22 12.81 2.63 -7.86
N TYR A 23 13.94 2.09 -8.34
CA TYR A 23 15.14 1.93 -7.52
C TYR A 23 15.77 3.30 -7.29
N ALA A 24 15.85 3.72 -6.03
CA ALA A 24 16.36 5.03 -5.66
C ALA A 24 16.88 5.03 -4.23
N ALA A 25 18.09 5.57 -4.05
CA ALA A 25 18.58 5.95 -2.74
C ALA A 25 18.03 7.32 -2.36
N ALA A 26 17.02 7.35 -1.51
CA ALA A 26 16.38 8.57 -1.02
C ALA A 26 16.12 8.50 0.49
N ASN A 27 15.94 9.66 1.11
CA ASN A 27 15.51 9.78 2.50
C ASN A 27 13.99 9.51 2.65
N GLY A 28 13.28 9.17 1.58
CA GLY A 28 11.85 8.92 1.64
C GLY A 28 11.16 9.13 0.31
N MET A 29 9.85 8.92 0.30
CA MET A 29 8.98 9.05 -0.85
C MET A 29 7.63 9.64 -0.46
N PHE A 30 6.93 10.21 -1.43
CA PHE A 30 5.57 10.72 -1.24
C PHE A 30 4.75 10.59 -2.52
N ALA A 31 3.43 10.72 -2.38
CA ALA A 31 2.49 10.93 -3.48
C ALA A 31 1.14 11.42 -2.96
N TYR A 32 0.30 11.89 -3.88
CA TYR A 32 -1.14 11.99 -3.67
C TYR A 32 -1.79 10.72 -4.21
N MET A 33 -2.68 10.11 -3.42
CA MET A 33 -3.43 8.92 -3.83
C MET A 33 -4.92 9.16 -3.71
N SER A 34 -5.69 8.65 -4.67
CA SER A 34 -7.13 8.47 -4.49
C SER A 34 -7.39 7.44 -3.39
N VAL A 35 -8.25 7.78 -2.44
CA VAL A 35 -8.80 6.89 -1.42
C VAL A 35 -10.14 6.40 -1.93
N GLU A 36 -10.24 5.09 -2.16
CA GLU A 36 -11.39 4.48 -2.83
C GLU A 36 -12.10 3.47 -1.93
N ARG A 37 -13.33 3.11 -2.29
CA ARG A 37 -14.07 2.03 -1.64
C ARG A 37 -14.41 0.95 -2.68
N PRO A 38 -13.40 0.16 -3.10
CA PRO A 38 -13.61 -0.95 -4.03
C PRO A 38 -14.67 -1.93 -3.53
N PHE A 39 -15.39 -2.58 -4.44
CA PHE A 39 -16.13 -3.78 -4.07
C PHE A 39 -15.14 -4.85 -3.61
N LEU A 40 -15.33 -5.36 -2.39
CA LEU A 40 -14.55 -6.46 -1.84
C LEU A 40 -15.40 -7.73 -1.86
N SER A 41 -15.00 -8.75 -2.60
CA SER A 41 -15.67 -10.07 -2.55
C SER A 41 -15.60 -10.64 -1.14
N THR A 42 -16.63 -11.38 -0.69
CA THR A 42 -16.59 -12.06 0.62
C THR A 42 -15.66 -13.27 0.66
N ALA A 43 -15.19 -13.71 -0.50
CA ALA A 43 -14.28 -14.84 -0.63
C ALA A 43 -12.79 -14.40 -0.66
N ASP A 44 -12.53 -13.13 -0.99
CA ASP A 44 -11.19 -12.54 -1.08
C ASP A 44 -10.83 -11.81 0.23
N PHE A 45 -9.61 -11.29 0.32
CA PHE A 45 -9.05 -10.77 1.57
C PHE A 45 -9.11 -9.25 1.65
N HIS A 46 -8.40 -8.54 0.75
CA HIS A 46 -8.34 -7.07 0.78
C HIS A 46 -8.07 -6.44 -0.59
N SER A 47 -8.40 -5.16 -0.69
CA SER A 47 -7.89 -4.25 -1.73
C SER A 47 -7.31 -3.00 -1.08
N LEU A 48 -6.19 -2.50 -1.59
CA LEU A 48 -5.49 -1.34 -1.03
C LEU A 48 -4.88 -0.43 -2.10
N GLY A 49 -4.47 0.75 -1.66
CA GLY A 49 -3.54 1.64 -2.35
C GLY A 49 -2.48 2.14 -1.37
N GLU A 50 -1.19 2.04 -1.72
CA GLU A 50 -0.10 2.27 -0.77
C GLU A 50 1.22 2.78 -1.37
N LEU A 51 2.07 3.25 -0.46
CA LEU A 51 3.48 3.54 -0.65
C LEU A 51 4.28 2.49 0.12
N ALA A 52 5.28 1.90 -0.53
CA ALA A 52 6.25 1.02 0.14
C ALA A 52 7.67 1.55 -0.09
N ALA A 53 8.31 1.94 1.00
CA ALA A 53 9.73 2.26 1.06
C ALA A 53 10.48 0.98 1.44
N GLN A 54 11.40 0.52 0.61
CA GLN A 54 12.16 -0.72 0.84
C GLN A 54 13.67 -0.42 0.83
N SER A 55 14.44 -1.13 1.67
CA SER A 55 15.90 -1.05 1.70
C SER A 55 16.55 -1.60 0.43
N ALA A 56 17.82 -1.24 0.18
CA ALA A 56 18.53 -1.65 -1.04
C ALA A 56 18.77 -3.17 -1.15
N ASP A 57 18.90 -3.86 -0.02
CA ASP A 57 18.96 -5.33 0.05
C ASP A 57 17.56 -5.99 -0.05
N GLY A 58 16.50 -5.18 -0.13
CA GLY A 58 15.13 -5.62 -0.19
C GLY A 58 14.57 -6.12 1.14
N GLN A 59 15.34 -6.12 2.22
CA GLN A 59 14.99 -6.85 3.44
C GLN A 59 14.05 -6.09 4.38
N GLN A 60 14.08 -4.77 4.34
CA GLN A 60 13.41 -3.88 5.28
C GLN A 60 12.39 -3.05 4.52
N ILE A 61 11.18 -2.92 5.06
CA ILE A 61 10.10 -2.21 4.38
C ILE A 61 9.31 -1.38 5.39
N VAL A 62 8.96 -0.16 5.03
CA VAL A 62 7.94 0.67 5.70
C VAL A 62 6.84 0.96 4.70
N GLU A 63 5.59 0.79 5.13
CA GLU A 63 4.39 0.90 4.31
C GLU A 63 3.39 1.86 4.95
N ILE A 64 2.74 2.66 4.09
CA ILE A 64 1.58 3.48 4.47
C ILE A 64 0.61 3.54 3.30
N GLY A 65 -0.68 3.44 3.59
CA GLY A 65 -1.71 3.52 2.57
C GLY A 65 -3.11 3.50 3.15
N TRP A 66 -4.08 3.16 2.31
CA TRP A 66 -5.44 2.83 2.73
C TRP A 66 -5.76 1.40 2.30
N THR A 67 -6.58 0.70 3.08
CA THR A 67 -7.02 -0.68 2.78
C THR A 67 -8.52 -0.84 3.05
N VAL A 68 -9.21 -1.60 2.20
CA VAL A 68 -10.52 -2.20 2.47
C VAL A 68 -10.29 -3.67 2.75
N ASP A 69 -10.44 -4.04 4.03
CA ASP A 69 -10.16 -5.38 4.54
C ASP A 69 -11.14 -5.68 5.68
N ARG A 70 -12.03 -6.65 5.46
CA ARG A 70 -13.02 -7.07 6.47
C ARG A 70 -12.38 -7.78 7.66
N GLY A 71 -11.30 -8.52 7.44
CA GLY A 71 -10.59 -9.24 8.49
C GLY A 71 -9.85 -8.30 9.43
N LEU A 72 -9.27 -7.23 8.88
CA LEU A 72 -8.55 -6.21 9.65
C LEU A 72 -9.48 -5.18 10.31
N ASN A 73 -10.42 -4.61 9.55
CA ASN A 73 -11.20 -3.46 9.99
C ASN A 73 -12.60 -3.81 10.51
N GLY A 74 -13.10 -5.02 10.21
CA GLY A 74 -14.45 -5.45 10.55
C GLY A 74 -15.56 -4.84 9.68
N ASP A 75 -15.20 -4.04 8.65
CA ASP A 75 -16.14 -3.44 7.72
C ASP A 75 -15.59 -3.39 6.27
N VAL A 76 -16.25 -2.66 5.39
CA VAL A 76 -15.87 -2.48 3.98
C VAL A 76 -15.54 -1.03 3.63
N ASN A 77 -15.24 -0.21 4.62
CA ASN A 77 -14.77 1.16 4.41
C ASN A 77 -13.26 1.15 4.18
N PRO A 78 -12.69 2.16 3.50
CA PRO A 78 -11.24 2.31 3.44
C PRO A 78 -10.73 2.81 4.79
N HIS A 79 -9.69 2.18 5.32
CA HIS A 79 -9.01 2.60 6.53
C HIS A 79 -7.55 2.92 6.24
N LEU A 80 -7.04 3.98 6.88
CA LEU A 80 -5.62 4.29 6.90
C LEU A 80 -4.87 3.12 7.54
N PHE A 81 -3.74 2.73 6.98
CA PHE A 81 -2.87 1.76 7.64
C PHE A 81 -1.39 2.16 7.58
N VAL A 82 -0.64 1.60 8.52
CA VAL A 82 0.83 1.56 8.50
C VAL A 82 1.27 0.13 8.74
N PHE A 83 2.40 -0.25 8.15
CA PHE A 83 2.99 -1.57 8.32
C PHE A 83 4.51 -1.48 8.18
N HIS A 84 5.23 -2.48 8.69
CA HIS A 84 6.66 -2.59 8.43
C HIS A 84 7.13 -4.06 8.41
N TRP A 85 8.29 -4.27 7.81
CA TRP A 85 8.96 -5.56 7.71
C TRP A 85 10.39 -5.46 8.23
N VAL A 86 10.83 -6.52 8.92
CA VAL A 86 12.23 -6.68 9.36
C VAL A 86 12.74 -7.99 8.79
N ASP A 87 13.78 -7.96 7.96
CA ASP A 87 14.37 -9.14 7.31
C ASP A 87 13.35 -9.98 6.53
N ARG A 88 12.44 -9.33 5.79
CA ARG A 88 11.31 -9.94 5.08
C ARG A 88 10.33 -10.69 5.99
N ILE A 89 10.40 -10.47 7.30
CA ILE A 89 9.42 -10.97 8.26
C ILE A 89 8.36 -9.88 8.48
N PRO A 90 7.07 -10.19 8.23
CA PRO A 90 6.00 -9.24 8.45
C PRO A 90 5.83 -8.96 9.94
N SER A 91 5.46 -7.72 10.27
CA SER A 91 5.10 -7.34 11.63
C SER A 91 3.58 -7.40 11.85
N CYS A 92 2.92 -6.27 12.11
CA CYS A 92 1.48 -6.14 12.18
C CYS A 92 1.00 -4.76 11.74
N TYR A 93 -0.26 -4.69 11.31
CA TYR A 93 -0.92 -3.43 10.96
C TYR A 93 -1.05 -2.51 12.17
N ASN A 94 -0.83 -1.21 11.95
CA ASN A 94 -1.20 -0.12 12.86
C ASN A 94 -0.50 -0.16 14.23
N GLY A 95 0.57 -0.95 14.39
CA GLY A 95 1.22 -1.16 15.67
C GLY A 95 2.65 -1.70 15.51
N CYS A 96 3.01 -2.67 16.36
CA CYS A 96 4.29 -3.38 16.32
C CYS A 96 5.52 -2.46 16.24
N GLY A 97 5.58 -1.43 17.09
CA GLY A 97 6.70 -0.48 17.11
C GLY A 97 6.38 0.87 16.46
N PHE A 98 5.19 1.03 15.87
CA PHE A 98 4.70 2.35 15.48
C PHE A 98 4.54 3.25 16.71
N VAL A 99 5.15 4.43 16.66
CA VAL A 99 5.04 5.47 17.68
C VAL A 99 4.19 6.60 17.12
N ALA A 100 3.01 6.79 17.70
CA ALA A 100 2.08 7.81 17.24
C ALA A 100 2.56 9.22 17.62
N TYR A 101 2.42 10.17 16.69
CA TYR A 101 2.70 11.57 16.95
C TYR A 101 1.46 12.26 17.50
N THR A 102 1.52 12.73 18.75
CA THR A 102 0.34 13.20 19.49
C THR A 102 -0.34 14.46 18.94
N PRO A 103 0.34 15.37 18.22
CA PRO A 103 -0.34 16.46 17.52
C PRO A 103 -1.22 16.03 16.34
N ALA A 104 -1.10 14.79 15.85
CA ALA A 104 -1.93 14.29 14.76
C ALA A 104 -3.36 14.00 15.22
N THR A 105 -4.34 14.41 14.41
CA THR A 105 -5.77 14.20 14.70
C THR A 105 -6.31 12.91 14.11
N ILE A 106 -5.55 12.25 13.25
CA ILE A 106 -5.85 10.95 12.66
C ILE A 106 -4.82 9.91 13.11
N ARG A 107 -5.24 8.66 13.23
CA ARG A 107 -4.36 7.53 13.58
C ARG A 107 -4.51 6.40 12.58
N PRO A 108 -3.48 5.55 12.40
CA PRO A 108 -3.64 4.30 11.66
C PRO A 108 -4.79 3.47 12.21
N GLY A 109 -5.54 2.81 11.33
CA GLY A 109 -6.81 2.14 11.62
C GLY A 109 -8.05 3.03 11.53
N ALA A 110 -7.91 4.36 11.36
CA ALA A 110 -9.05 5.24 11.18
C ALA A 110 -9.72 5.05 9.81
N ALA A 111 -11.05 5.03 9.79
CA ALA A 111 -11.84 5.09 8.56
C ALA A 111 -11.57 6.39 7.80
N LEU A 112 -11.49 6.30 6.47
CA LEU A 112 -11.20 7.41 5.58
C LEU A 112 -12.41 7.73 4.67
N PRO A 113 -12.59 8.98 4.26
CA PRO A 113 -13.59 9.33 3.27
C PRO A 113 -13.16 8.82 1.87
N SER A 114 -14.00 7.96 1.27
CA SER A 114 -13.82 7.49 -0.11
C SER A 114 -14.11 8.59 -1.14
N GLY A 115 -13.53 8.46 -2.34
CA GLY A 115 -13.66 9.45 -3.42
C GLY A 115 -12.87 10.73 -3.15
N THR A 116 -11.89 10.68 -2.25
CA THR A 116 -11.00 11.81 -1.94
C THR A 116 -9.59 11.53 -2.43
N THR A 117 -8.81 12.59 -2.65
CA THR A 117 -7.37 12.48 -2.93
C THR A 117 -6.60 13.00 -1.74
N GLN A 118 -5.70 12.19 -1.20
CA GLN A 118 -4.96 12.50 0.03
C GLN A 118 -3.46 12.38 -0.20
N PHE A 119 -2.69 13.20 0.51
CA PHE A 119 -1.24 13.11 0.52
C PHE A 119 -0.78 11.99 1.45
N PHE A 120 0.17 11.19 1.00
CA PHE A 120 0.84 10.15 1.78
C PHE A 120 2.34 10.30 1.63
N ALA A 121 3.07 10.09 2.72
CA ALA A 121 4.53 10.16 2.69
C ALA A 121 5.17 9.20 3.67
N ILE A 122 6.39 8.78 3.33
CA ILE A 122 7.34 8.08 4.18
C ILE A 122 8.65 8.85 4.13
N GLN A 123 9.24 9.21 5.26
CA GLN A 123 10.50 9.94 5.35
C GLN A 123 11.36 9.47 6.52
N HIS A 124 12.60 9.09 6.24
CA HIS A 124 13.64 8.97 7.25
C HIS A 124 14.10 10.35 7.70
N TYR A 125 13.94 10.64 8.99
CA TYR A 125 14.37 11.89 9.61
C TYR A 125 14.66 11.68 11.11
N GLN A 126 15.85 12.13 11.53
CA GLN A 126 16.31 12.07 12.93
C GLN A 126 16.15 10.69 13.59
N GLY A 127 16.60 9.64 12.90
CA GLY A 127 16.63 8.28 13.44
C GLY A 127 15.28 7.54 13.41
N ASN A 128 14.33 8.03 12.61
CA ASN A 128 12.99 7.46 12.51
C ASN A 128 12.49 7.49 11.07
N TRP A 129 11.72 6.47 10.69
CA TRP A 129 10.88 6.46 9.50
C TRP A 129 9.51 7.06 9.82
N TRP A 130 9.39 8.36 9.62
CA TRP A 130 8.15 9.10 9.75
C TRP A 130 7.19 8.80 8.60
N VAL A 131 5.90 8.81 8.92
CA VAL A 131 4.85 8.67 7.92
C VAL A 131 3.81 9.79 8.07
N ALA A 132 3.28 10.25 6.94
CA ALA A 132 2.32 11.35 6.89
C ALA A 132 1.05 10.96 6.14
N TYR A 133 -0.05 11.57 6.57
CA TYR A 133 -1.34 11.54 5.88
C TYR A 133 -1.92 12.95 5.84
N GLY A 134 -2.39 13.39 4.67
CA GLY A 134 -2.88 14.74 4.46
C GLY A 134 -1.79 15.79 4.77
N SER A 135 -2.08 16.71 5.68
CA SER A 135 -1.13 17.76 6.10
C SER A 135 -0.37 17.45 7.39
N GLN A 136 -0.46 16.22 7.92
CA GLN A 136 0.06 15.86 9.23
C GLN A 136 1.05 14.69 9.16
N TRP A 137 2.18 14.82 9.85
CA TRP A 137 2.92 13.64 10.32
C TRP A 137 2.07 12.92 11.38
N ILE A 138 1.83 11.63 11.21
CA ILE A 138 0.93 10.87 12.09
C ILE A 138 1.69 9.99 13.09
N GLY A 139 2.97 9.76 12.84
CA GLY A 139 3.85 8.97 13.69
C GLY A 139 5.03 8.43 12.90
N TYR A 140 5.74 7.48 13.49
CA TYR A 140 6.96 6.93 12.92
C TYR A 140 7.26 5.51 13.41
N PHE A 141 8.15 4.83 12.69
CA PHE A 141 8.84 3.62 13.14
C PHE A 141 10.30 3.98 13.48
N PRO A 142 10.80 3.68 14.68
CA PRO A 142 12.16 4.03 15.07
C PRO A 142 13.20 3.12 14.42
N ASP A 143 14.39 3.66 14.12
CA ASP A 143 15.50 2.93 13.48
C ASP A 143 15.95 1.69 14.28
N SER A 144 15.68 1.67 15.59
CA SER A 144 16.00 0.55 16.46
C SER A 144 15.31 -0.75 16.05
N LEU A 145 14.15 -0.69 15.36
CA LEU A 145 13.49 -1.86 14.78
C LEU A 145 14.38 -2.59 13.76
N TRP A 146 15.30 -1.87 13.12
CA TRP A 146 16.24 -2.40 12.14
C TRP A 146 17.69 -2.33 12.65
N SER A 147 17.92 -2.16 13.95
CA SER A 147 19.27 -1.99 14.51
C SER A 147 20.09 -0.87 13.81
N GLY A 148 19.41 0.17 13.31
CA GLY A 148 20.04 1.29 12.60
C GLY A 148 20.51 1.01 11.16
N ARG A 149 20.25 -0.18 10.60
CA ARG A 149 20.74 -0.54 9.24
C ARG A 149 19.84 -0.05 8.10
N TYR A 150 18.62 0.38 8.41
CA TYR A 150 17.68 0.88 7.42
C TYR A 150 17.45 2.38 7.60
N THR A 151 18.21 3.19 6.85
CA THR A 151 18.19 4.66 6.94
C THR A 151 17.95 5.36 5.62
N ARG A 152 17.96 4.59 4.52
CA ARG A 152 17.65 5.09 3.17
C ARG A 152 16.87 4.03 2.41
N THR A 153 16.01 4.51 1.52
CA THR A 153 15.36 3.66 0.52
C THR A 153 16.41 3.10 -0.45
N GLY A 154 16.09 1.98 -1.07
CA GLY A 154 16.77 1.46 -2.25
C GLY A 154 15.77 1.07 -3.35
N LEU A 155 14.55 0.72 -2.96
CA LEU A 155 13.39 0.59 -3.85
C LEU A 155 12.21 1.38 -3.25
N THR A 156 11.49 2.09 -4.11
CA THR A 156 10.27 2.81 -3.78
C THR A 156 9.15 2.37 -4.70
N GLN A 157 7.97 2.18 -4.14
CA GLN A 157 6.82 1.63 -4.85
C GLN A 157 5.56 2.41 -4.50
N TRP A 158 4.76 2.72 -5.52
CA TRP A 158 3.45 3.34 -5.43
C TRP A 158 2.47 2.42 -6.15
N PHE A 159 1.52 1.81 -5.45
CA PHE A 159 0.72 0.77 -6.09
C PHE A 159 -0.65 0.57 -5.46
N GLY A 160 -1.52 -0.07 -6.23
CA GLY A 160 -2.68 -0.79 -5.71
C GLY A 160 -2.41 -2.29 -5.68
N GLU A 161 -3.03 -2.96 -4.71
CA GLU A 161 -2.94 -4.40 -4.52
C GLU A 161 -4.33 -4.98 -4.26
N VAL A 162 -4.58 -6.18 -4.80
CA VAL A 162 -5.65 -7.07 -4.36
C VAL A 162 -5.02 -8.35 -3.83
N SER A 163 -5.40 -8.72 -2.61
CA SER A 163 -5.08 -10.00 -1.97
C SER A 163 -6.33 -10.87 -2.02
N ALA A 164 -6.22 -12.02 -2.67
CA ALA A 164 -7.35 -12.86 -3.03
C ALA A 164 -7.08 -14.34 -2.82
N ASN A 165 -8.15 -15.13 -2.75
CA ASN A 165 -8.04 -16.58 -2.58
C ASN A 165 -7.70 -17.33 -3.89
N SER A 166 -7.59 -16.62 -5.01
CA SER A 166 -7.37 -17.17 -6.35
C SER A 166 -6.72 -16.14 -7.28
N GLY A 167 -6.21 -16.61 -8.42
CA GLY A 167 -5.69 -15.74 -9.49
C GLY A 167 -6.74 -15.04 -10.35
N ALA A 168 -8.04 -15.27 -10.11
CA ALA A 168 -9.16 -14.64 -10.80
C ALA A 168 -10.15 -14.05 -9.78
N PRO A 169 -9.73 -13.05 -8.99
CA PRO A 169 -10.55 -12.42 -7.95
C PRO A 169 -11.80 -11.73 -8.48
N CYS A 170 -12.87 -11.69 -7.69
CA CYS A 170 -14.05 -10.84 -7.94
C CYS A 170 -13.97 -9.51 -7.17
N THR A 171 -12.78 -9.12 -6.71
CA THR A 171 -12.56 -7.91 -5.91
C THR A 171 -12.06 -6.79 -6.82
N ASP A 172 -12.62 -5.60 -6.68
CA ASP A 172 -12.13 -4.43 -7.40
C ASP A 172 -10.75 -4.01 -6.88
N MET A 173 -9.87 -3.56 -7.77
CA MET A 173 -8.70 -2.77 -7.40
C MET A 173 -9.00 -1.28 -7.62
N GLY A 174 -8.59 -0.44 -6.67
CA GLY A 174 -8.81 1.00 -6.74
C GLY A 174 -10.31 1.32 -6.68
N ASN A 175 -10.87 1.85 -7.76
CA ASN A 175 -12.31 2.12 -7.88
C ASN A 175 -13.03 1.21 -8.89
N GLY A 176 -12.44 0.04 -9.18
CA GLY A 176 -13.01 -0.95 -10.09
C GLY A 176 -12.87 -0.61 -11.58
N GLN A 177 -12.33 0.57 -11.93
CA GLN A 177 -12.12 0.95 -13.32
C GLN A 177 -10.72 0.58 -13.81
N PHE A 178 -10.64 0.10 -15.06
CA PHE A 178 -9.37 -0.05 -15.75
C PHE A 178 -8.65 1.30 -15.92
N SER A 179 -7.32 1.28 -15.87
CA SER A 179 -6.46 2.47 -15.89
C SER A 179 -6.52 3.30 -17.18
N SER A 180 -7.18 2.79 -18.23
CA SER A 180 -7.51 3.53 -19.43
C SER A 180 -8.58 4.60 -19.19
N SER A 181 -9.46 4.41 -18.19
CA SER A 181 -10.51 5.35 -17.84
C SER A 181 -9.94 6.66 -17.28
N GLY A 182 -10.53 7.79 -17.73
CA GLY A 182 -10.31 9.14 -17.21
C GLY A 182 -10.39 9.25 -15.69
N THR A 183 -11.28 8.44 -15.09
CA THR A 183 -11.67 8.50 -13.68
C THR A 183 -11.17 7.29 -12.87
N ALA A 184 -10.29 6.45 -13.42
CA ALA A 184 -9.69 5.36 -12.65
C ALA A 184 -8.87 5.88 -11.47
N ALA A 185 -8.73 5.05 -10.44
CA ALA A 185 -7.90 5.34 -9.27
C ALA A 185 -6.49 5.78 -9.70
N ALA A 186 -5.93 6.73 -8.97
CA ALA A 186 -4.73 7.43 -9.38
C ALA A 186 -3.74 7.61 -8.23
N ILE A 187 -2.46 7.55 -8.58
CA ILE A 187 -1.37 8.02 -7.74
C ILE A 187 -0.64 9.10 -8.53
N SER A 188 -0.57 10.30 -7.98
CA SER A 188 -0.05 11.49 -8.66
C SER A 188 0.97 12.23 -7.81
N THR A 189 1.76 13.08 -8.47
CA THR A 189 2.80 13.89 -7.81
C THR A 189 3.74 13.02 -6.97
N MET A 190 4.12 11.86 -7.51
CA MET A 190 5.16 11.01 -6.94
C MET A 190 6.45 11.79 -6.83
N GLY A 191 7.19 11.58 -5.74
CA GLY A 191 8.47 12.23 -5.52
C GLY A 191 9.23 11.66 -4.35
N PHE A 192 10.39 12.25 -4.10
CA PHE A 192 11.34 11.80 -3.09
C PHE A 192 11.71 12.93 -2.13
N TYR A 193 12.02 12.55 -0.89
CA TYR A 193 12.80 13.40 0.01
C TYR A 193 14.28 13.07 -0.19
N GLY A 194 15.08 14.04 -0.63
CA GLY A 194 16.53 13.85 -0.80
C GLY A 194 16.90 12.70 -1.76
N GLY A 195 16.20 12.61 -2.89
CA GLY A 195 16.36 11.56 -3.90
C GLY A 195 16.49 12.12 -5.34
N PRO A 196 16.61 11.22 -6.34
CA PRO A 196 16.71 11.62 -7.74
C PRO A 196 15.36 12.14 -8.28
N ALA A 197 15.35 12.63 -9.52
CA ALA A 197 14.10 12.83 -10.26
C ALA A 197 13.35 11.50 -10.42
N VAL A 198 12.02 11.57 -10.48
CA VAL A 198 11.20 10.38 -10.73
C VAL A 198 11.42 9.88 -12.16
N SER A 199 11.79 8.61 -12.27
CA SER A 199 11.97 7.82 -13.48
C SER A 199 11.48 6.41 -13.18
N LYS A 200 10.16 6.26 -13.18
CA LYS A 200 9.47 5.05 -12.70
C LYS A 200 9.16 4.07 -13.83
N THR A 201 9.06 2.80 -13.47
CA THR A 201 8.49 1.74 -14.31
C THR A 201 7.09 1.42 -13.80
N THR A 202 6.12 1.37 -14.71
CA THR A 202 4.71 1.07 -14.38
C THR A 202 4.28 -0.22 -15.07
N TYR A 203 3.66 -1.14 -14.33
CA TYR A 203 3.12 -2.39 -14.87
C TYR A 203 1.97 -2.93 -14.01
N ALA A 204 1.26 -3.93 -14.52
CA ALA A 204 0.32 -4.73 -13.74
C ALA A 204 0.67 -6.22 -13.84
N THR A 205 0.54 -6.97 -12.75
CA THR A 205 0.87 -8.41 -12.75
C THR A 205 -0.16 -9.26 -13.50
N HIS A 206 -1.40 -8.79 -13.60
CA HIS A 206 -2.50 -9.53 -14.22
C HIS A 206 -3.37 -8.57 -15.08
N PRO A 207 -2.86 -8.16 -16.26
CA PRO A 207 -3.48 -7.13 -17.10
C PRO A 207 -4.89 -7.46 -17.62
N ALA A 208 -5.32 -8.72 -17.54
CA ALA A 208 -6.68 -9.12 -17.90
C ALA A 208 -7.74 -8.63 -16.88
N TYR A 209 -7.36 -8.48 -15.61
CA TYR A 209 -8.28 -8.12 -14.51
C TYR A 209 -7.95 -6.76 -13.91
N TYR A 210 -6.67 -6.39 -13.89
CA TYR A 210 -6.19 -5.13 -13.33
C TYR A 210 -5.15 -4.52 -14.24
N THR A 211 -5.27 -3.23 -14.51
CA THR A 211 -4.36 -2.50 -15.40
C THR A 211 -3.69 -1.37 -14.65
N ALA A 212 -2.52 -0.96 -15.14
CA ALA A 212 -1.80 0.21 -14.65
C ALA A 212 -1.15 0.93 -15.84
N VAL A 213 -1.21 2.25 -15.86
CA VAL A 213 -0.61 3.07 -16.91
C VAL A 213 0.04 4.31 -16.32
N SER A 214 1.25 4.62 -16.78
CA SER A 214 1.91 5.89 -16.48
C SER A 214 1.19 7.01 -17.25
N THR A 215 0.66 8.01 -16.54
CA THR A 215 -0.05 9.15 -17.15
C THR A 215 0.88 10.33 -17.43
N ASN A 216 1.95 10.47 -16.65
CA ASN A 216 3.07 11.39 -16.87
C ASN A 216 4.28 10.92 -16.05
N ALA A 217 5.37 11.71 -15.98
CA ALA A 217 6.59 11.33 -15.25
C ALA A 217 6.35 10.97 -13.77
N THR A 218 5.44 11.66 -13.08
CA THR A 218 5.21 11.53 -11.63
C THR A 218 3.83 10.97 -11.29
N SER A 219 3.09 10.44 -12.27
CA SER A 219 1.71 9.99 -12.05
C SER A 219 1.39 8.70 -12.80
N MET A 220 0.45 7.93 -12.25
CA MET A 220 -0.14 6.73 -12.84
C MET A 220 -1.64 6.67 -12.56
N ARG A 221 -2.35 5.86 -13.35
CA ARG A 221 -3.65 5.30 -13.00
C ARG A 221 -3.54 3.79 -12.86
N TYR A 222 -4.39 3.22 -12.03
CA TYR A 222 -4.47 1.78 -11.80
C TYR A 222 -5.90 1.36 -11.46
N GLY A 223 -6.18 0.07 -11.56
CA GLY A 223 -7.43 -0.52 -11.13
C GLY A 223 -7.98 -1.54 -12.10
N GLY A 224 -9.19 -2.01 -11.80
CA GLY A 224 -9.95 -2.96 -12.59
C GLY A 224 -10.96 -3.70 -11.72
N PRO A 225 -12.00 -4.29 -12.33
CA PRO A 225 -13.12 -4.88 -11.60
C PRO A 225 -12.81 -6.29 -11.05
N GLY A 226 -11.66 -6.86 -11.41
CA GLY A 226 -11.39 -8.28 -11.20
C GLY A 226 -11.89 -9.10 -12.39
N ALA A 227 -12.22 -10.36 -12.13
CA ALA A 227 -12.69 -11.34 -13.10
C ALA A 227 -14.23 -11.44 -13.18
N CYS A 228 -14.92 -10.59 -12.42
CA CYS A 228 -16.37 -10.54 -12.21
C CYS A 228 -16.79 -9.06 -12.36
#